data_AF-A0A536SCI9-F1
#
_entry.id   AF-A0A536SCI9-F1
#
_cell.length_a   1.000
_cell.length_b   1.000
_cell.length_c   1.000
_cell.angle_alpha   90.00
_cell.angle_beta   90.00
_cell.angle_gamma   90.00
#
_symmetry.space_group_name_H-M   'P 1'
#
loop_
_entity.id
_entity.type
_entity.pdbx_description
1 polymer ?
#
loop_
_entity_poly.entity_id
_entity_poly.type
_entity_poly.pdbx_seq_one_letter_code
_entity_poly.pdbx_strand_id
1 'polypeptide(L)' 'MTTSFWKDALASLPPSVQRRYAADFEAAERFEWLLDLGVEAWGFARHALAKICQAAAHAMRGMAGILDGAAHRLLLAH' A
#
# COMPACT_ATOMS: atom_id res chain seq x y z
N MET A 1 7.05 2.51 27.36
CA MET A 1 8.29 3.04 26.77
C MET A 1 8.88 1.92 25.92
N THR A 2 8.65 1.96 24.60
CA THR A 2 9.33 1.07 23.66
C THR A 2 10.78 1.56 23.56
N THR A 3 11.73 0.76 24.04
CA THR A 3 13.14 1.05 23.80
C THR A 3 13.42 0.84 22.32
N SER A 4 14.17 1.76 21.71
CA SER A 4 14.51 1.67 20.29
C SER A 4 15.58 0.60 20.12
N PHE A 5 15.24 -0.46 19.36
CA PHE A 5 16.16 -1.55 19.07
C PHE A 5 17.51 -1.03 18.55
N TRP A 6 17.51 -0.02 17.67
CA TRP A 6 18.73 0.55 17.12
C TRP A 6 19.58 1.28 18.17
N LYS A 7 18.96 1.93 19.15
CA LYS A 7 19.68 2.57 20.26
C LYS A 7 20.27 1.55 21.20
N ASP A 8 19.52 0.49 21.51
CA ASP A 8 20.00 -0.61 22.37
C ASP A 8 21.12 -1.40 21.67
N ALA A 9 20.97 -1.66 20.37
CA ALA A 9 21.97 -2.32 19.55
C ALA A 9 23.24 -1.49 19.43
N LEU A 10 23.15 -0.18 19.23
CA LEU A 10 24.32 0.72 19.24
C LEU A 10 25.00 0.70 20.61
N ALA A 11 24.23 0.78 21.70
CA ALA A 11 24.77 0.76 23.07
C ALA A 11 25.48 -0.55 23.43
N SER A 12 25.10 -1.68 22.81
CA SER A 12 25.75 -2.98 23.02
C SER A 12 27.16 -3.09 22.41
N LEU A 13 27.53 -2.19 21.49
CA LEU A 13 28.79 -2.26 20.76
C LEU A 13 29.95 -1.58 21.51
N PRO A 14 31.22 -1.92 21.20
CA PRO A 14 32.37 -1.21 21.76
C PRO A 14 32.40 0.28 21.36
N PRO A 15 32.93 1.19 22.20
CA PRO A 15 32.88 2.65 21.96
C PRO A 15 33.51 3.14 20.66
N SER A 16 34.49 2.40 20.12
CA SER A 16 35.11 2.69 18.82
C SER A 16 34.19 2.38 17.65
N VAL A 17 33.42 1.29 17.75
CA VAL A 17 32.42 0.87 16.77
C VAL A 17 31.19 1.77 16.84
N GLN A 18 30.77 2.14 18.05
CA GLN A 18 29.68 3.09 18.25
C GLN A 18 29.91 4.41 17.50
N ARG A 19 31.06 5.05 17.71
CA ARG A 19 31.40 6.31 17.03
C ARG A 19 31.45 6.18 15.52
N ARG A 20 31.89 5.03 15.01
CA ARG A 20 32.01 4.79 13.57
C ARG A 20 30.65 4.58 12.90
N TYR A 21 29.72 3.90 13.57
CA TYR A 21 28.45 3.47 12.97
C TYR A 21 27.22 4.19 13.53
N ALA A 22 27.36 5.12 14.48
CA ALA A 22 26.23 5.85 15.05
C ALA A 22 25.29 6.46 14.00
N ALA A 23 25.84 7.05 12.95
CA ALA A 23 25.06 7.63 11.86
C ALA A 23 24.27 6.57 11.06
N ASP A 24 24.84 5.39 10.87
CA ASP A 24 24.19 4.28 10.15
C ASP A 24 23.04 3.70 10.98
N PHE A 25 23.21 3.58 12.30
CA PHE A 25 22.14 3.16 13.21
C PHE A 25 20.99 4.18 13.27
N GLU A 26 21.30 5.48 13.28
CA GLU A 26 20.28 6.54 13.21
C GLU A 26 19.55 6.56 11.86
N ALA A 27 20.26 6.28 10.76
CA ALA A 27 19.64 6.10 9.46
C ALA A 27 18.72 4.88 9.44
N ALA A 28 19.16 3.76 10.01
CA ALA A 28 18.35 2.54 10.09
C ALA A 28 17.06 2.74 10.90
N GLU A 29 17.12 3.45 12.04
CA GLU A 29 15.94 3.81 12.84
C GLU A 29 14.92 4.64 12.04
N ARG A 30 15.39 5.58 11.21
CA ARG A 30 14.51 6.37 10.34
C ARG A 30 13.94 5.56 9.19
N PHE A 31 14.72 4.66 8.60
CA PHE A 31 14.26 3.81 7.51
C PHE A 31 13.19 2.81 7.96
N GLU A 32 13.31 2.25 9.17
CA GLU A 32 12.29 1.37 9.75
C GLU A 32 10.94 2.09 9.82
N TRP A 33 10.92 3.32 10.36
CA TRP A 33 9.69 4.12 10.41
C TRP A 33 9.12 4.43 9.03
N LEU A 34 9.96 4.77 8.06
CA LEU A 34 9.52 5.03 6.67
C LEU A 34 8.98 3.78 5.99
N LEU A 35 9.56 2.61 6.29
CA LEU A 35 9.09 1.33 5.76
C LEU A 35 7.71 0.98 6.32
N ASP A 36 7.51 1.11 7.63
CA ASP A 36 6.21 0.86 8.25
C ASP A 36 5.13 1.78 7.65
N LEU A 37 5.44 3.08 7.52
CA LEU A 37 4.53 4.04 6.88
C LEU A 37 4.26 3.67 5.41
N GLY A 38 5.30 3.25 4.67
CA GLY A 38 5.19 2.82 3.29
C GLY A 38 4.31 1.58 3.12
N VAL A 39 4.45 0.59 4.01
CA VAL A 39 3.64 -0.64 4.02
C VAL A 39 2.16 -0.32 4.29
N GLU A 40 1.88 0.52 5.28
CA GLU A 40 0.51 0.96 5.58
C GLU A 40 -0.12 1.72 4.41
N ALA A 41 0.62 2.69 3.84
CA ALA A 41 0.17 3.48 2.71
C ALA A 41 -0.08 2.60 1.47
N TRP A 42 0.78 1.61 1.22
CA TRP A 42 0.60 0.65 0.13
C TRP A 42 -0.66 -0.21 0.31
N GLY A 43 -0.94 -0.65 1.55
CA GLY A 43 -2.17 -1.36 1.89
C GLY A 43 -3.42 -0.54 1.53
N PHE A 44 -3.42 0.75 1.89
CA PHE A 44 -4.49 1.67 1.55
C PHE A 44 -4.63 1.88 0.03
N ALA A 45 -3.51 2.14 -0.65
CA ALA A 45 -3.49 2.35 -2.10
C ALA A 45 -4.02 1.13 -2.87
N ARG A 46 -3.60 -0.08 -2.48
CA ARG A 46 -4.10 -1.33 -3.08
C ARG A 46 -5.60 -1.49 -2.89
N HIS A 47 -6.11 -1.18 -1.69
CA HIS A 47 -7.55 -1.29 -1.40
C HIS A 47 -8.37 -0.27 -2.20
N ALA A 48 -7.89 0.97 -2.29
CA ALA A 48 -8.54 2.01 -3.08
C ALA A 48 -8.55 1.65 -4.58
N LEU A 49 -7.42 1.16 -5.11
CA LEU A 49 -7.33 0.71 -6.49
C LEU A 49 -8.30 -0.44 -6.77
N ALA A 50 -8.37 -1.44 -5.88
CA ALA A 50 -9.29 -2.55 -6.01
C ALA A 50 -10.76 -2.09 -6.10
N LYS A 51 -11.16 -1.12 -5.26
CA LYS A 51 -12.50 -0.53 -5.30
C LYS A 51 -12.79 0.19 -6.62
N ILE A 52 -11.83 0.93 -7.16
CA ILE A 52 -11.97 1.62 -8.43
C ILE A 52 -12.17 0.60 -9.57
N CYS A 53 -11.35 -0.45 -9.60
CA CYS A 53 -11.47 -1.50 -10.61
C CYS A 53 -12.82 -2.24 -10.51
N GLN A 54 -13.29 -2.52 -9.28
CA GLN A 54 -14.61 -3.13 -9.06
C GLN A 54 -15.74 -2.22 -9.53
N ALA A 55 -15.70 -0.93 -9.22
CA ALA A 55 -16.68 0.04 -9.66
C ALA A 55 -16.72 0.14 -11.20
N ALA A 56 -15.55 0.21 -11.84
CA ALA A 56 -15.44 0.22 -13.30
C ALA A 56 -16.01 -1.07 -13.92
N ALA A 57 -15.69 -2.23 -13.36
CA ALA A 57 -16.22 -3.51 -13.83
C ALA A 57 -17.75 -3.59 -13.70
N HIS A 58 -18.31 -3.09 -12.60
CA HIS A 58 -19.76 -3.03 -12.43
C HIS A 58 -20.43 -2.08 -13.42
N ALA A 59 -19.85 -0.91 -13.66
CA ALA A 59 -20.35 0.04 -14.64
C ALA A 59 -20.36 -0.56 -16.05
N MET A 60 -19.27 -1.22 -16.46
CA MET A 60 -19.18 -1.88 -17.77
C MET A 60 -20.22 -2.99 -17.93
N ARG A 61 -20.45 -3.82 -16.90
CA ARG A 61 -21.49 -4.85 -16.93
C ARG A 61 -22.90 -4.27 -17.01
N GLY A 62 -23.17 -3.19 -16.27
CA GLY A 62 -24.45 -2.49 -16.34
C GLY A 62 -24.74 -1.97 -17.75
N MET A 63 -23.74 -1.32 -18.36
CA MET A 63 -23.85 -0.82 -19.74
C MET A 63 -24.05 -1.94 -20.76
N ALA A 64 -23.32 -3.06 -20.61
CA ALA A 64 -23.51 -4.22 -21.48
C ALA A 64 -24.94 -4.78 -21.38
N GLY A 65 -25.49 -4.89 -20.17
CA GLY A 65 -26.88 -5.35 -19.97
C GLY A 65 -27.93 -4.41 -20.59
N ILE A 66 -27.70 -3.08 -20.53
CA ILE A 66 -28.59 -2.11 -21.19
C ILE A 66 -28.54 -2.27 -22.70
N LEU A 67 -27.34 -2.41 -23.27
CA LEU A 67 -27.15 -2.61 -24.71
C LEU A 67 -27.79 -3.91 -25.20
N ASP A 68 -27.60 -5.01 -24.46
CA ASP A 68 -28.16 -6.32 -24.80
C ASP A 68 -29.70 -6.30 -24.71
N GLY A 69 -30.25 -5.66 -23.66
CA GLY A 69 -31.69 -5.46 -23.52
C GLY A 69 -32.28 -4.57 -24.63
N ALA A 70 -31.56 -3.54 -25.06
CA ALA A 70 -31.98 -2.69 -26.18
C ALA A 70 -31.97 -3.47 -27.52
N ALA A 71 -30.92 -4.26 -27.76
CA ALA A 71 -30.81 -5.12 -28.94
C ALA A 71 -31.94 -6.16 -28.99
N HIS A 72 -32.26 -6.78 -27.86
CA HIS A 72 -33.34 -7.77 -27.78
C HIS A 72 -34.72 -7.16 -28.06
N ARG A 73 -34.99 -5.94 -27.58
CA ARG A 73 -36.24 -5.22 -27.88
C ARG A 73 -36.35 -4.80 -29.34
N LEU A 74 -35.24 -4.42 -29.97
CA LEU A 74 -35.21 -4.09 -31.39
C LEU A 74 -35.47 -5.31 -32.27
N LEU A 75 -34.95 -6.49 -31.88
CA LEU A 75 -35.18 -7.75 -32.58
C LEU A 75 -36.63 -8.26 -32.45
N LEU A 76 -37.29 -8.02 -31.32
CA LEU A 76 -38.70 -8.40 -31.10
C LEU A 76 -39.72 -7.45 -31.74
N ALA A 77 -39.29 -6.22 -32.09
CA ALA A 77 -40.14 -5.21 -32.73
C ALA A 77 -40.11 -5.30 -34.27
N HIS A 78 -39.36 -6.26 -34.84
CA HIS A 78 -39.27 -6.55 -36.26
C HIS A 78 -39.95 -7.89 -36.56
#